data_AF-A0A3D0LED2-F1
#
_entry.id   AF-A0A3D0LED2-F1
#
_cell.length_a   1.000
_cell.length_b   1.000
_cell.length_c   1.000
_cell.angle_alpha   90.00
_cell.angle_beta   90.00
_cell.angle_gamma   90.00
#
_symmetry.space_group_name_H-M   'P 1'
#
loop_
_entity.id
_entity.type
_entity.pdbx_description
1 polymer ?
#
loop_
_entity_poly.entity_id
_entity_poly.type
_entity_poly.pdbx_seq_one_letter_code
_entity_poly.pdbx_strand_id
1 'polypeptide(L)'
;MISGGKSMKNFIRFISEDSKSLVVPVLMIILGIVFIINPGAILSTVVKIVGVILILSGVITIISKYDNITPNVVMIAALFAILGIVFLVFAGSIMSIFIRLFGLIILINSGLKLWEAAKLQKKTGGAGWKIFMCIDGVTAVFGIVLLFNPMSIARLIGIFMVLIGVTNVINAFLVFCNGYVVYGNDIVMKK
;
A
#
# COMPACT_ATOMS: atom_id res chain seq x y z
N MET A 1 -29.71 1.81 -32.56
CA MET A 1 -30.00 1.99 -31.12
C MET A 1 -30.07 0.68 -30.29
N ILE A 2 -29.61 -0.48 -30.78
CA ILE A 2 -29.86 -1.80 -30.12
C ILE A 2 -28.59 -2.43 -29.48
N SER A 3 -27.39 -1.84 -29.64
CA SER A 3 -26.14 -2.45 -29.15
C SER A 3 -25.97 -2.39 -27.61
N GLY A 4 -26.41 -1.31 -26.96
CA GLY A 4 -26.21 -1.10 -25.52
C GLY A 4 -26.98 -2.06 -24.60
N GLY A 5 -28.20 -2.46 -24.99
CA GLY A 5 -29.04 -3.35 -24.18
C GLY A 5 -28.52 -4.80 -24.08
N LYS A 6 -27.77 -5.25 -25.09
CA LYS A 6 -27.16 -6.60 -25.10
C LYS A 6 -25.91 -6.64 -24.21
N SER A 7 -25.11 -5.57 -24.25
CA SER A 7 -23.91 -5.42 -23.42
C SER A 7 -24.26 -5.37 -21.92
N MET A 8 -25.29 -4.62 -21.54
CA MET A 8 -25.70 -4.51 -20.13
C MET A 8 -26.25 -5.83 -19.57
N LYS A 9 -27.00 -6.61 -20.37
CA LYS A 9 -27.46 -7.95 -19.97
C LYS A 9 -26.30 -8.93 -19.77
N ASN A 10 -25.30 -8.89 -20.65
CA ASN A 10 -24.10 -9.73 -20.51
C ASN A 10 -23.27 -9.35 -19.27
N PHE A 11 -23.19 -8.07 -18.93
CA PHE A 11 -22.49 -7.58 -17.74
C PHE A 11 -23.18 -8.01 -16.43
N ILE A 12 -24.50 -7.92 -16.37
CA ILE A 12 -25.27 -8.40 -15.19
C ILE A 12 -25.08 -9.92 -15.02
N ARG A 13 -25.08 -10.67 -16.12
CA ARG A 13 -24.86 -12.12 -16.09
C ARG A 13 -23.43 -12.46 -15.63
N PHE A 14 -22.44 -11.71 -16.09
CA PHE A 14 -21.05 -11.84 -15.65
C PHE A 14 -20.88 -11.61 -14.14
N ILE A 15 -21.49 -10.56 -13.57
CA ILE A 15 -21.44 -10.32 -12.11
C ILE A 15 -22.04 -11.49 -11.32
N SER A 16 -23.12 -12.08 -11.84
CA SER A 16 -23.80 -13.22 -11.22
C SER A 16 -23.01 -14.53 -11.34
N GLU A 17 -22.37 -14.78 -12.49
CA GLU A 17 -21.75 -16.07 -12.82
C GLU A 17 -20.27 -16.16 -12.41
N ASP A 18 -19.50 -15.07 -12.47
CA ASP A 18 -18.04 -15.08 -12.22
C ASP A 18 -17.63 -14.11 -11.09
N SER A 19 -18.36 -14.16 -9.98
CA SER A 19 -18.15 -13.33 -8.79
C SER A 19 -16.74 -13.45 -8.18
N LYS A 20 -16.09 -14.60 -8.34
CA LYS A 20 -14.71 -14.83 -7.85
C LYS A 20 -13.68 -13.96 -8.56
N SER A 21 -13.82 -13.76 -9.87
CA SER A 21 -12.91 -12.92 -10.66
C SER A 21 -13.01 -11.43 -10.30
N LEU A 22 -14.12 -11.02 -9.70
CA LEU A 22 -14.42 -9.63 -9.36
C LEU A 22 -14.02 -9.22 -7.95
N VAL A 23 -13.75 -10.15 -7.05
CA VAL A 23 -13.42 -9.85 -5.64
C VAL A 23 -12.21 -8.91 -5.54
N VAL A 24 -11.08 -9.27 -6.18
CA VAL A 24 -9.85 -8.49 -6.09
C VAL A 24 -9.98 -7.12 -6.78
N PRO A 25 -10.49 -7.01 -8.03
CA PRO A 25 -10.68 -5.72 -8.68
C PRO A 25 -11.63 -4.77 -7.92
N VAL A 26 -12.73 -5.30 -7.38
CA VAL A 26 -13.68 -4.50 -6.59
C VAL A 26 -13.04 -4.01 -5.30
N LEU A 27 -12.30 -4.87 -4.59
CA LEU A 27 -11.53 -4.45 -3.41
C LEU A 27 -10.49 -3.37 -3.76
N MET A 28 -9.81 -3.50 -4.90
CA MET A 28 -8.86 -2.47 -5.37
C MET A 28 -9.54 -1.12 -5.59
N ILE A 29 -10.71 -1.09 -6.21
CA ILE A 29 -11.47 0.14 -6.44
C ILE A 29 -11.92 0.75 -5.11
N ILE A 30 -12.50 -0.06 -4.21
CA ILE A 30 -12.98 0.41 -2.91
C ILE A 30 -11.82 0.98 -2.09
N LEU A 31 -10.73 0.23 -1.95
CA LEU A 31 -9.55 0.69 -1.19
C LEU A 31 -8.95 1.94 -1.84
N GLY A 32 -8.82 1.97 -3.16
CA GLY A 32 -8.30 3.14 -3.89
C GLY A 32 -9.14 4.40 -3.65
N ILE A 33 -10.47 4.29 -3.66
CA ILE A 33 -11.38 5.40 -3.34
C ILE A 33 -11.17 5.88 -1.90
N VAL A 34 -11.03 4.96 -0.94
CA VAL A 34 -10.77 5.32 0.47
C VAL A 34 -9.42 6.06 0.59
N PHE A 35 -8.37 5.62 -0.12
CA PHE A 35 -7.07 6.32 -0.17
C PHE A 35 -7.18 7.74 -0.77
N ILE A 36 -8.05 7.95 -1.76
CA ILE A 36 -8.27 9.27 -2.38
C ILE A 36 -8.99 10.22 -1.43
N ILE A 37 -10.08 9.77 -0.82
CA ILE A 37 -10.93 10.60 0.05
C ILE A 37 -10.23 10.90 1.37
N ASN A 38 -9.71 9.86 2.02
CA ASN A 38 -9.05 9.99 3.32
C ASN A 38 -7.87 9.00 3.43
N PRO A 39 -6.69 9.37 2.91
CA PRO A 39 -5.49 8.52 3.04
C PRO A 39 -5.10 8.29 4.51
N GLY A 40 -5.48 9.23 5.39
CA GLY A 40 -5.29 9.12 6.84
C GLY A 40 -6.11 8.01 7.47
N ALA A 41 -7.29 7.69 6.93
CA ALA A 41 -8.18 6.71 7.53
C ALA A 41 -7.52 5.33 7.61
N ILE A 42 -7.02 4.82 6.49
CA ILE A 42 -6.46 3.46 6.40
C ILE A 42 -5.22 3.33 7.27
N LEU A 43 -4.30 4.28 7.17
CA LEU A 43 -3.07 4.21 7.94
C LEU A 43 -3.31 4.43 9.44
N SER A 44 -4.27 5.30 9.81
CA SER A 44 -4.68 5.43 11.21
C SER A 44 -5.31 4.14 11.75
N THR A 45 -6.07 3.41 10.93
CA THR A 45 -6.64 2.11 11.28
C THR A 45 -5.53 1.09 11.55
N VAL A 46 -4.50 1.03 10.71
CA VAL A 46 -3.34 0.15 10.94
C VAL A 46 -2.66 0.48 12.26
N VAL A 47 -2.38 1.75 12.54
CA VAL A 47 -1.75 2.17 13.81
C VAL A 47 -2.64 1.83 15.01
N LYS A 48 -3.96 1.99 14.88
CA LYS A 48 -4.91 1.61 15.93
C LYS A 48 -4.94 0.11 16.18
N ILE A 49 -4.92 -0.72 15.13
CA ILE A 49 -4.84 -2.18 15.26
C ILE A 49 -3.56 -2.57 16.03
N VAL A 50 -2.42 -1.96 15.69
CA VAL A 50 -1.17 -2.15 16.43
C VAL A 50 -1.32 -1.73 17.89
N GLY A 51 -1.99 -0.59 18.17
CA GLY A 51 -2.30 -0.15 19.52
C GLY A 51 -3.12 -1.17 20.33
N VAL A 52 -4.16 -1.74 19.72
CA VAL A 52 -4.96 -2.81 20.35
C VAL A 52 -4.10 -4.05 20.64
N ILE A 53 -3.29 -4.48 19.68
CA ILE A 53 -2.39 -5.63 19.85
C ILE A 53 -1.41 -5.39 21.00
N LEU A 54 -0.87 -4.18 21.14
CA LEU A 54 0.03 -3.83 22.24
C LEU A 54 -0.69 -3.94 23.59
N ILE A 55 -1.91 -3.43 23.72
CA ILE A 55 -2.70 -3.58 24.96
C ILE A 55 -2.94 -5.05 25.28
N LEU A 56 -3.35 -5.85 24.28
CA LEU A 56 -3.56 -7.28 24.45
C LEU A 56 -2.28 -7.99 24.87
N SER A 57 -1.12 -7.64 24.31
CA SER A 57 0.16 -8.23 24.71
C SER A 57 0.52 -7.91 26.17
N GLY A 58 0.18 -6.70 26.65
CA GLY A 58 0.34 -6.34 28.07
C GLY A 58 -0.52 -7.22 28.97
N VAL A 59 -1.79 -7.40 28.60
CA VAL A 59 -2.73 -8.26 29.35
C VAL A 59 -2.27 -9.72 29.34
N ILE A 60 -1.89 -10.26 28.18
CA ILE A 60 -1.39 -11.63 28.03
C ILE A 60 -0.14 -11.83 28.91
N THR A 61 0.77 -10.85 28.96
CA THR A 61 1.99 -10.94 29.78
C THR A 61 1.69 -11.11 31.27
N ILE A 62 0.65 -10.43 31.78
CA ILE A 62 0.21 -10.57 33.17
C ILE A 62 -0.41 -11.95 33.40
N ILE A 63 -1.33 -12.37 32.52
CA ILE A 63 -2.03 -13.65 32.64
C ILE A 63 -1.04 -14.82 32.57
N SER A 64 -0.11 -14.79 31.63
CA SER A 64 0.89 -15.85 31.44
C SER A 64 1.88 -15.98 32.59
N LYS A 65 2.02 -14.96 33.44
CA LYS A 65 2.94 -14.96 34.58
C LYS A 65 2.22 -14.78 35.92
N TYR A 66 0.95 -15.14 35.98
CA TYR A 66 0.09 -14.95 37.16
C TYR A 66 0.69 -15.58 38.44
N ASP A 67 1.28 -16.77 38.33
CA ASP A 67 1.86 -17.46 39.49
C ASP A 67 3.21 -16.89 39.94
N ASN A 68 3.88 -16.08 39.10
CA ASN A 68 5.21 -15.51 39.36
C ASN A 68 5.28 -14.04 38.93
N ILE A 69 4.32 -13.23 39.42
CA ILE A 69 4.31 -11.79 39.16
C ILE A 69 5.50 -11.16 39.87
N THR A 70 6.49 -10.74 39.09
CA THR A 70 7.60 -9.92 39.56
C THR A 70 7.37 -8.46 39.17
N PRO A 71 7.98 -7.50 39.87
CA PRO A 71 7.88 -6.07 39.52
C PRO A 71 8.22 -5.78 38.05
N ASN A 72 9.19 -6.52 37.48
CA ASN A 72 9.58 -6.38 36.07
C ASN A 72 8.45 -6.77 35.11
N VAL A 73 7.66 -7.79 35.43
CA VAL A 73 6.53 -8.24 34.61
C VAL A 73 5.43 -7.19 34.58
N VAL A 74 5.10 -6.62 35.75
CA VAL A 74 4.12 -5.54 35.88
C VAL A 74 4.59 -4.31 35.12
N MET A 75 5.87 -3.95 35.23
CA MET A 75 6.45 -2.81 34.52
C MET A 75 6.38 -2.98 33.00
N ILE A 76 6.73 -4.15 32.46
CA ILE A 76 6.65 -4.44 31.02
C ILE A 76 5.21 -4.41 30.53
N ALA A 77 4.27 -5.02 31.26
CA ALA A 77 2.86 -5.01 30.90
C ALA A 77 2.27 -3.59 30.92
N ALA A 78 2.61 -2.79 31.94
CA ALA A 78 2.22 -1.38 32.02
C ALA A 78 2.80 -0.57 30.85
N LEU A 79 4.07 -0.80 30.50
CA LEU A 79 4.71 -0.14 29.35
C LEU A 79 3.96 -0.45 28.05
N PHE A 80 3.62 -1.72 27.80
CA PHE A 80 2.85 -2.14 26.63
C PHE A 80 1.45 -1.51 26.58
N ALA A 81 0.75 -1.46 27.72
CA ALA A 81 -0.56 -0.82 27.81
C ALA A 81 -0.49 0.69 27.53
N ILE A 82 0.48 1.39 28.13
CA ILE A 82 0.70 2.83 27.92
C ILE A 82 1.04 3.09 26.44
N LEU A 83 1.97 2.32 25.85
CA LEU A 83 2.31 2.45 24.44
C LEU A 83 1.08 2.22 23.55
N GLY A 84 0.29 1.19 23.84
CA GLY A 84 -0.92 0.90 23.08
C GLY A 84 -1.95 2.02 23.14
N ILE A 85 -2.16 2.63 24.32
CA ILE A 85 -3.04 3.80 24.49
C ILE A 85 -2.50 5.00 23.69
N VAL A 86 -1.20 5.26 23.76
CA VAL A 86 -0.54 6.33 22.98
C VAL A 86 -0.77 6.10 21.48
N PHE A 87 -0.66 4.86 21.00
CA PHE A 87 -0.92 4.50 19.61
C PHE A 87 -2.37 4.72 19.19
N LEU A 88 -3.34 4.45 20.07
CA LEU A 88 -4.76 4.68 19.81
C LEU A 88 -5.11 6.16 19.76
N VAL A 89 -4.60 6.96 20.72
CA VAL A 89 -4.92 8.39 20.85
C VAL A 89 -4.19 9.22 19.78
N PHE A 90 -2.91 8.94 19.54
CA PHE A 90 -2.05 9.71 18.64
C PHE A 90 -1.81 9.02 17.29
N ALA A 91 -2.74 8.15 16.86
CA ALA A 91 -2.59 7.34 15.65
C ALA A 91 -2.20 8.15 14.40
N GLY A 92 -2.81 9.34 14.21
CA GLY A 92 -2.52 10.21 13.07
C GLY A 92 -1.10 10.84 13.12
N SER A 93 -0.65 11.24 14.30
CA SER A 93 0.71 11.79 14.49
C SER A 93 1.77 10.72 14.29
N ILE A 94 1.55 9.54 14.87
CA ILE A 94 2.45 8.39 14.75
C ILE A 94 2.58 7.95 13.28
N MET A 95 1.45 7.83 12.56
CA MET A 95 1.45 7.59 11.12
C MET A 95 2.33 8.61 10.38
N SER A 96 2.13 9.90 10.65
CA SER A 96 2.88 10.96 9.96
C SER A 96 4.39 10.86 10.20
N ILE A 97 4.79 10.48 11.42
CA ILE A 97 6.19 10.23 11.77
C ILE A 97 6.73 9.04 10.99
N PHE A 98 6.01 7.92 10.96
CA PHE A 98 6.44 6.73 10.19
C PHE A 98 6.64 7.06 8.70
N ILE A 99 5.71 7.77 8.07
CA ILE A 99 5.83 8.10 6.64
C ILE A 99 7.01 9.05 6.40
N ARG A 100 7.24 10.01 7.29
CA ARG A 100 8.42 10.90 7.22
C ARG A 100 9.73 10.12 7.37
N LEU A 101 9.78 9.14 8.28
CA LEU A 101 10.94 8.26 8.43
C LEU A 101 11.22 7.48 7.15
N PHE A 102 10.18 6.91 6.51
CA PHE A 102 10.34 6.28 5.20
C PHE A 102 10.85 7.26 4.14
N GLY A 103 10.32 8.48 4.09
CA GLY A 103 10.80 9.53 3.19
C GLY A 103 12.28 9.87 3.41
N LEU A 104 12.72 9.94 4.67
CA LEU A 104 14.11 10.18 5.04
C LEU A 104 15.02 9.01 4.63
N ILE A 105 14.62 7.77 4.90
CA ILE A 105 15.36 6.57 4.50
C ILE A 105 15.52 6.53 2.98
N ILE A 106 14.45 6.82 2.24
CA ILE A 106 14.48 6.89 0.77
C ILE A 106 15.47 7.96 0.31
N LEU A 107 15.43 9.15 0.91
CA LEU A 107 16.37 10.23 0.57
C LEU A 107 17.83 9.85 0.80
N ILE A 108 18.13 9.22 1.93
CA ILE A 108 19.49 8.75 2.23
C ILE A 108 19.92 7.72 1.19
N ASN A 109 19.07 6.73 0.89
CA ASN A 109 19.37 5.68 -0.08
C ASN A 109 19.56 6.25 -1.50
N SER A 110 18.68 7.14 -1.95
CA SER A 110 18.80 7.81 -3.24
C SER A 110 20.06 8.68 -3.31
N GLY A 111 20.42 9.37 -2.23
CA GLY A 111 21.66 10.15 -2.14
C GLY A 111 22.91 9.28 -2.30
N LEU A 112 22.94 8.12 -1.63
CA LEU A 112 24.04 7.14 -1.75
C LEU A 112 24.15 6.61 -3.19
N LYS A 113 23.03 6.24 -3.81
CA LYS A 113 23.01 5.74 -5.20
C LYS A 113 23.39 6.81 -6.22
N LEU A 114 22.98 8.06 -6.02
CA LEU A 114 23.41 9.18 -6.87
C LEU A 114 24.93 9.40 -6.79
N TRP A 115 25.50 9.26 -5.59
CA TRP A 115 26.95 9.32 -5.40
C TRP A 115 27.68 8.16 -6.09
N GLU A 116 27.12 6.95 -6.03
CA GLU A 116 27.64 5.78 -6.76
C GLU A 116 27.55 5.96 -8.27
N ALA A 117 26.42 6.45 -8.79
CA ALA A 117 26.23 6.76 -10.20
C ALA A 117 27.23 7.81 -10.71
N ALA A 118 27.54 8.83 -9.90
CA ALA A 118 28.57 9.83 -10.21
C ALA A 118 29.99 9.23 -10.23
N LYS A 119 30.27 8.24 -9.37
CA LYS A 119 31.55 7.49 -9.41
C LYS A 119 31.63 6.57 -10.63
N LEU A 120 30.54 5.91 -11.00
CA LEU A 120 30.42 5.06 -12.19
C LEU A 120 30.65 5.87 -13.47
N GLN A 121 30.11 7.09 -13.57
CA GLN A 121 30.38 8.01 -14.66
C GLN A 121 31.89 8.21 -14.87
N LYS A 122 32.65 8.43 -13.77
CA LYS A 122 34.10 8.67 -13.81
C LYS A 122 34.90 7.44 -14.22
N LYS A 123 34.38 6.22 -14.02
CA LYS A 123 35.12 4.97 -14.26
C LYS A 123 34.82 4.32 -15.60
N THR A 124 33.61 4.46 -16.15
CA THR A 124 33.15 3.56 -17.22
C THR A 124 32.67 4.27 -18.48
N GLY A 125 32.46 5.59 -18.47
CA GLY A 125 32.11 6.40 -19.66
C GLY A 125 30.81 6.04 -20.43
N GLY A 126 30.21 4.89 -20.18
CA GLY A 126 29.07 4.34 -20.93
C GLY A 126 27.70 4.85 -20.47
N ALA A 127 26.71 4.90 -21.37
CA ALA A 127 25.41 5.56 -21.19
C ALA A 127 24.54 5.14 -19.98
N GLY A 128 24.83 4.01 -19.33
CA GLY A 128 24.05 3.50 -18.21
C GLY A 128 23.96 4.43 -16.99
N TRP A 129 25.00 5.23 -16.72
CA TRP A 129 25.02 6.13 -15.55
C TRP A 129 23.91 7.19 -15.59
N LYS A 130 23.49 7.62 -16.79
CA LYS A 130 22.41 8.61 -16.97
C LYS A 130 21.05 8.04 -16.57
N ILE A 131 20.79 6.76 -16.88
CA ILE A 131 19.56 6.08 -16.48
C ILE A 131 19.49 5.96 -14.95
N PHE A 132 20.58 5.52 -14.31
CA PHE A 132 20.64 5.40 -12.85
C PHE A 132 20.42 6.76 -12.16
N MET A 133 21.10 7.82 -12.63
CA MET A 133 20.88 9.17 -12.09
C MET A 133 19.44 9.66 -12.24
N CYS A 134 18.79 9.38 -13.38
CA CYS A 134 17.40 9.79 -13.60
C CYS A 134 16.45 9.07 -12.62
N ILE A 135 16.59 7.75 -12.49
CA ILE A 135 15.76 6.94 -11.60
C ILE A 135 15.95 7.36 -10.14
N ASP A 136 17.20 7.51 -9.69
CA ASP A 136 17.50 7.89 -8.32
C ASP A 136 17.11 9.35 -8.04
N GLY A 137 17.19 10.23 -9.04
CA GLY A 137 16.68 11.61 -8.96
C GLY A 137 15.17 11.66 -8.75
N VAL A 138 14.40 10.90 -9.54
CA VAL A 138 12.94 10.76 -9.34
C VAL A 138 12.63 10.17 -7.96
N THR A 139 13.39 9.17 -7.54
CA THR A 139 13.23 8.54 -6.21
C THR A 139 13.51 9.52 -5.08
N ALA A 140 14.51 10.39 -5.23
CA ALA A 140 14.80 11.46 -4.27
C ALA A 140 13.65 12.47 -4.19
N VAL A 141 13.05 12.86 -5.32
CA VAL A 141 11.86 13.72 -5.35
C VAL A 141 10.69 13.08 -4.58
N PHE A 142 10.44 11.78 -4.76
CA PHE A 142 9.45 11.06 -3.96
C PHE A 142 9.76 11.11 -2.46
N GLY A 143 11.03 10.93 -2.07
CA GLY A 143 11.48 11.07 -0.68
C GLY A 143 11.20 12.46 -0.10
N ILE A 144 11.45 13.54 -0.86
CA ILE A 144 11.15 14.92 -0.47
C ILE A 144 9.64 15.10 -0.27
N VAL A 145 8.82 14.66 -1.22
CA VAL A 145 7.37 14.80 -1.14
C VAL A 145 6.81 14.00 0.06
N LEU A 146 7.37 12.83 0.40
CA LEU A 146 6.99 12.06 1.60
C LEU A 146 7.24 12.84 2.90
N LEU A 147 8.32 13.62 2.98
CA LEU A 147 8.66 14.40 4.17
C LEU A 147 7.69 15.56 4.42
N PHE A 148 7.34 16.30 3.36
CA PHE A 148 6.54 17.51 3.48
C PHE A 148 5.04 17.27 3.29
N ASN A 149 4.67 16.33 2.42
CA ASN A 149 3.27 16.04 2.09
C ASN A 149 3.02 14.53 1.89
N PRO A 150 3.07 13.75 2.98
CA PRO A 150 2.89 12.29 2.92
C PRO A 150 1.51 11.89 2.38
N MET A 151 0.49 12.71 2.62
CA MET A 151 -0.88 12.42 2.21
C MET A 151 -1.08 12.49 0.69
N SER A 152 -0.37 13.38 -0.02
CA SER A 152 -0.49 13.50 -1.47
C SER A 152 -0.04 12.24 -2.21
N ILE A 153 1.01 11.58 -1.74
CA ILE A 153 1.50 10.32 -2.33
C ILE A 153 0.51 9.20 -2.07
N ALA A 154 -0.06 9.12 -0.87
CA ALA A 154 -1.09 8.14 -0.56
C ALA A 154 -2.34 8.30 -1.45
N ARG A 155 -2.75 9.54 -1.76
CA ARG A 155 -3.83 9.79 -2.73
C ARG A 155 -3.45 9.35 -4.14
N LEU A 156 -2.22 9.63 -4.58
CA LEU A 156 -1.73 9.21 -5.89
C LEU A 156 -1.72 7.68 -6.02
N ILE A 157 -1.28 6.97 -4.99
CA ILE A 157 -1.37 5.49 -4.91
C ILE A 157 -2.84 5.05 -5.02
N GLY A 158 -3.75 5.73 -4.33
CA GLY A 158 -5.20 5.48 -4.44
C GLY A 158 -5.72 5.61 -5.87
N ILE A 159 -5.31 6.66 -6.60
CA ILE A 159 -5.69 6.87 -8.01
C ILE A 159 -5.20 5.70 -8.88
N PHE A 160 -3.92 5.33 -8.76
CA PHE A 160 -3.38 4.19 -9.50
C PHE A 160 -4.11 2.88 -9.15
N MET A 161 -4.46 2.68 -7.88
CA MET A 161 -5.19 1.50 -7.44
C MET A 161 -6.60 1.42 -8.04
N VAL A 162 -7.31 2.55 -8.14
CA VAL A 162 -8.60 2.61 -8.85
C VAL A 162 -8.44 2.31 -10.33
N LEU A 163 -7.44 2.91 -11.00
CA LEU A 163 -7.20 2.68 -12.43
C LEU A 163 -6.88 1.21 -12.73
N ILE A 164 -6.03 0.58 -11.92
CA ILE A 164 -5.70 -0.84 -12.04
C ILE A 164 -6.95 -1.70 -11.76
N GLY A 165 -7.73 -1.36 -10.72
CA GLY A 165 -8.97 -2.05 -10.41
C GLY A 165 -9.98 -2.02 -11.56
N VAL A 166 -10.21 -0.84 -12.16
CA VAL A 166 -11.08 -0.69 -13.34
C VAL A 166 -10.56 -1.50 -14.53
N THR A 167 -9.25 -1.44 -14.78
CA THR A 167 -8.60 -2.21 -15.85
C THR A 167 -8.81 -3.71 -15.65
N ASN A 168 -8.69 -4.19 -14.42
CA ASN A 168 -8.90 -5.59 -14.08
C ASN A 168 -10.37 -6.01 -14.23
N VAL A 169 -11.34 -5.15 -13.91
CA VAL A 169 -12.77 -5.42 -14.16
C VAL A 169 -13.04 -5.54 -15.66
N ILE A 170 -12.49 -4.63 -16.47
CA ILE A 170 -12.63 -4.67 -17.93
C ILE A 170 -12.03 -5.95 -18.49
N ASN A 171 -10.82 -6.31 -18.05
CA ASN A 171 -10.16 -7.54 -18.47
C ASN A 171 -10.96 -8.78 -18.08
N ALA A 172 -11.48 -8.85 -16.85
CA ALA A 172 -12.30 -9.98 -16.42
C ALA A 172 -13.60 -10.11 -17.23
N PHE A 173 -14.24 -8.98 -17.57
CA PHE A 173 -15.41 -8.96 -18.44
C PHE A 173 -15.09 -9.40 -19.87
N LEU A 174 -13.98 -8.94 -20.45
CA LEU A 174 -13.52 -9.37 -21.77
C LEU A 174 -13.21 -10.87 -21.81
N VAL A 175 -12.59 -11.41 -20.75
CA VAL A 175 -12.33 -12.85 -20.61
C VAL A 175 -13.62 -13.65 -20.57
N PHE A 176 -14.64 -13.15 -19.87
CA PHE A 176 -15.95 -13.79 -19.83
C PHE A 176 -16.67 -13.76 -21.19
N CYS A 177 -16.61 -12.65 -21.91
CA CYS A 177 -17.24 -12.53 -23.22
C CYS A 177 -16.51 -13.29 -24.34
N ASN A 178 -15.18 -13.29 -24.32
CA ASN A 178 -14.36 -13.78 -25.43
C ASN A 178 -13.70 -15.15 -25.16
N GLY A 179 -13.68 -15.63 -23.92
CA GLY A 179 -13.07 -16.92 -23.55
C GLY A 179 -11.54 -16.94 -23.49
N TYR A 180 -10.86 -15.79 -23.60
CA TYR A 180 -9.40 -15.67 -23.50
C TYR A 180 -8.96 -14.41 -22.75
N VAL A 181 -7.79 -14.47 -22.13
CA VAL A 181 -7.11 -13.36 -21.44
C VAL A 181 -6.04 -12.78 -22.36
N VAL A 182 -6.04 -11.47 -22.56
CA VAL A 182 -4.98 -10.75 -23.28
C VAL A 182 -3.99 -10.23 -22.24
N TYR A 183 -2.80 -10.83 -22.17
CA TYR A 183 -1.68 -10.34 -21.36
C TYR A 183 -0.63 -9.74 -22.30
N GLY A 184 -0.62 -8.41 -22.45
CA GLY A 184 0.28 -7.75 -23.40
C GLY A 184 -0.05 -8.15 -24.85
N ASN A 185 0.88 -8.81 -25.53
CA ASN A 185 0.67 -9.33 -26.89
C ASN A 185 0.20 -10.80 -26.94
N ASP A 186 0.10 -11.49 -25.80
CA ASP A 186 -0.20 -12.91 -25.75
C ASP A 186 -1.67 -13.16 -25.37
N ILE A 187 -2.33 -14.04 -26.13
CA ILE A 187 -3.70 -14.51 -25.87
C ILE A 187 -3.68 -15.89 -25.21
N VAL A 188 -4.20 -15.99 -23.99
CA VAL A 188 -4.28 -17.25 -23.24
C VAL A 188 -5.75 -17.68 -23.12
N MET A 189 -6.12 -18.82 -23.70
CA MET A 189 -7.51 -19.31 -23.65
C MET A 189 -7.87 -19.83 -22.26
N LYS A 190 -9.08 -19.49 -21.77
CA LYS A 190 -9.65 -20.04 -20.53
C LYS A 190 -10.03 -21.49 -20.83
N LYS A 191 -9.32 -22.44 -20.21
CA LYS A 191 -9.57 -23.89 -20.34
C LYS A 191 -10.88 -24.28 -19.69
#